data_AF-A0A927B895-F1
#
_entry.id   AF-A0A927B895-F1
#
_cell.length_a   1.000
_cell.length_b   1.000
_cell.length_c   1.000
_cell.angle_alpha   90.00
_cell.angle_beta   90.00
_cell.angle_gamma   90.00
#
_symmetry.space_group_name_H-M   'P 1'
#
loop_
_entity.id
_entity.type
_entity.pdbx_description
1 polymer ?
#
loop_
_entity_poly.entity_id
_entity_poly.type
_entity_poly.pdbx_seq_one_letter_code
_entity_poly.pdbx_strand_id
1 'polypeptide(L)' 'MGNQSTASGSSATAMGLQTMSDGNYATALGYQTTASGFSSTALGYQTRASGSHPRR' A
#
# COMPACT_ATOMS: atom_id res chain seq x y z
N MET A 1 11.72 -8.10 -8.05
CA MET A 1 11.45 -6.66 -7.89
C MET A 1 10.30 -6.31 -8.83
N GLY A 2 9.21 -5.80 -8.27
CA GLY A 2 7.95 -5.60 -8.99
C GLY A 2 8.07 -4.51 -10.05
N ASN A 3 7.53 -4.75 -11.24
CA ASN A 3 7.46 -3.71 -12.27
C ASN A 3 6.39 -2.69 -11.79
N GLN A 4 6.78 -1.43 -11.58
CA GLN A 4 5.90 -0.34 -11.08
C GLN A 4 5.37 -0.45 -9.63
N SER A 5 6.13 -1.01 -8.67
CA SER A 5 5.80 -0.88 -7.23
C SER A 5 6.38 0.41 -6.62
N THR A 6 5.55 1.26 -6.03
CA THR A 6 5.93 2.55 -5.41
C THR A 6 5.58 2.55 -3.93
N ALA A 7 6.54 2.78 -3.05
CA ALA A 7 6.33 2.99 -1.62
C ALA A 7 6.71 4.44 -1.27
N SER A 8 5.73 5.34 -1.23
CA SER A 8 5.91 6.76 -0.90
C SER A 8 5.76 7.04 0.61
N GLY A 9 5.00 6.22 1.32
CA GLY A 9 4.78 6.42 2.76
C GLY A 9 6.03 6.09 3.61
N SER A 10 6.15 6.76 4.75
CA SER A 10 7.21 6.49 5.72
C SER A 10 7.05 5.08 6.30
N SER A 11 8.08 4.24 6.18
CA SER A 11 8.02 2.80 6.51
C SER A 11 6.94 2.03 5.73
N ALA A 12 6.55 2.50 4.55
CA ALA A 12 5.62 1.79 3.69
C ALA A 12 6.30 0.60 2.98
N THR A 13 5.52 -0.45 2.73
CA THR A 13 5.95 -1.62 1.96
C THR A 13 5.09 -1.74 0.71
N ALA A 14 5.70 -1.72 -0.47
CA ALA A 14 5.01 -1.97 -1.75
C ALA A 14 5.69 -3.14 -2.47
N MET A 15 4.96 -4.22 -2.71
CA MET A 15 5.49 -5.43 -3.35
C MET A 15 4.49 -5.97 -4.38
N GLY A 16 4.97 -6.32 -5.57
CA GLY A 16 4.14 -6.81 -6.67
C GLY A 16 4.11 -5.86 -7.87
N LEU A 17 3.15 -6.02 -8.78
CA LEU A 17 3.10 -5.31 -10.08
C LEU A 17 2.08 -4.17 -10.00
N GLN A 18 2.48 -2.94 -10.33
CA GLN A 18 1.62 -1.75 -10.23
C GLN A 18 1.05 -1.49 -8.81
N THR A 19 1.85 -1.70 -7.77
CA THR A 19 1.42 -1.45 -6.39
C THR A 19 1.85 -0.06 -5.91
N MET A 20 1.04 0.60 -5.10
CA MET A 20 1.29 1.94 -4.58
C MET A 20 0.99 1.98 -3.09
N SER A 21 1.98 2.33 -2.27
CA SER A 21 1.83 2.48 -0.81
C SER A 21 2.17 3.91 -0.42
N ASP A 22 1.16 4.77 -0.34
CA ASP A 22 1.26 6.20 0.00
C ASP A 22 1.15 6.46 1.50
N GLY A 23 0.44 5.60 2.23
CA GLY A 23 0.24 5.80 3.66
C GLY A 23 1.50 5.52 4.48
N ASN A 24 1.78 6.33 5.51
CA ASN A 24 2.82 5.99 6.49
C ASN A 24 2.47 4.67 7.19
N TYR A 25 3.42 3.76 7.32
CA TYR A 25 3.25 2.39 7.79
C TYR A 25 2.27 1.54 6.95
N ALA A 26 1.98 1.94 5.70
CA ALA A 26 1.06 1.20 4.85
C ALA A 26 1.74 0.04 4.11
N THR A 27 0.98 -1.02 3.84
CA THR A 27 1.46 -2.21 3.13
C THR A 27 0.59 -2.48 1.90
N ALA A 28 1.16 -2.39 0.71
CA ALA A 28 0.54 -2.74 -0.57
C ALA A 28 1.21 -3.98 -1.17
N LEU A 29 0.48 -5.09 -1.31
CA LEU A 29 0.96 -6.35 -1.88
C LEU A 29 0.03 -6.86 -2.99
N GLY A 30 0.57 -7.19 -4.18
CA GLY A 30 -0.18 -7.88 -5.23
C GLY A 30 -0.12 -7.21 -6.61
N TYR A 31 -1.24 -7.15 -7.34
CA TYR A 31 -1.32 -6.52 -8.67
C TYR A 31 -2.30 -5.35 -8.64
N GLN A 32 -1.89 -4.15 -9.08
CA GLN A 32 -2.72 -2.95 -9.08
C GLN A 32 -3.32 -2.60 -7.70
N THR A 33 -2.53 -2.73 -6.63
CA THR A 33 -3.00 -2.40 -5.27
C THR A 33 -2.58 -1.00 -4.83
N THR A 34 -3.41 -0.32 -4.03
CA THR A 34 -3.13 1.02 -3.52
C THR A 34 -3.43 1.12 -2.02
N ALA A 35 -2.41 1.28 -1.18
CA ALA A 35 -2.54 1.50 0.26
C ALA A 35 -2.21 2.96 0.59
N SER A 36 -3.25 3.80 0.72
CA SER A 36 -3.11 5.25 0.91
C SER A 36 -3.48 5.73 2.33
N GLY A 37 -4.02 4.86 3.18
CA GLY A 37 -4.34 5.21 4.58
C GLY A 37 -3.15 5.03 5.53
N PHE A 38 -3.08 5.82 6.61
CA PHE A 38 -2.10 5.61 7.69
C PHE A 38 -2.27 4.22 8.31
N SER A 39 -1.19 3.42 8.33
CA SER A 39 -1.20 2.02 8.79
C SER A 39 -2.25 1.16 8.08
N SER A 40 -2.48 1.41 6.78
CA SER A 40 -3.42 0.64 5.95
C SER A 40 -2.76 -0.56 5.28
N THR A 41 -3.53 -1.61 4.99
CA THR A 41 -3.04 -2.82 4.34
C THR A 41 -3.91 -3.15 3.13
N ALA A 42 -3.34 -3.06 1.91
CA ALA A 42 -3.98 -3.44 0.65
C ALA A 42 -3.29 -4.68 0.08
N LEU A 43 -3.96 -5.84 0.12
CA LEU A 43 -3.45 -7.10 -0.43
C LEU A 43 -4.40 -7.60 -1.54
N GLY A 44 -3.88 -8.13 -2.66
CA GLY A 44 -4.68 -8.80 -3.70
C GLY A 44 -4.53 -8.23 -5.12
N TYR A 45 -5.61 -8.26 -5.89
CA TYR A 45 -5.69 -7.75 -7.27
C TYR A 45 -6.68 -6.58 -7.30
N GLN A 46 -6.26 -5.41 -7.77
CA GLN A 46 -7.09 -4.20 -7.86
C GLN A 46 -7.68 -3.72 -6.51
N THR A 47 -6.94 -3.93 -5.41
CA THR A 47 -7.40 -3.58 -4.06
C THR A 47 -6.96 -2.17 -3.67
N ARG A 48 -7.85 -1.34 -3.12
CA ARG A 48 -7.51 -0.01 -2.58
C ARG A 48 -7.86 0.10 -1.10
N ALA A 49 -6.86 0.29 -0.24
CA ALA A 49 -7.02 0.55 1.18
C ALA A 49 -6.75 2.03 1.49
N SER A 50 -7.82 2.79 1.72
CA SER A 50 -7.77 4.20 2.11
C SER A 50 -8.08 4.43 3.59
N GLY A 51 -8.49 3.39 4.32
CA GLY A 51 -8.78 3.47 5.74
C GLY A 51 -7.52 3.76 6.55
N SER A 52 -7.45 4.93 7.17
CA SER A 52 -6.47 5.24 8.20
C SER A 52 -6.90 4.59 9.52
N HIS A 53 -6.11 3.67 10.06
CA HIS A 53 -6.32 3.14 11.41
C HIS A 53 -5.83 4.19 12.42
N PRO A 54 -6.70 4.99 13.06
CA PRO A 54 -6.26 5.96 14.04
C PRO A 54 -5.87 5.17 15.29
N ARG A 55 -4.65 5.35 15.78
CA ARG A 55 -4.30 4.96 17.15
C ARG A 55 -5.22 5.78 18.06
N ARG A 56 -6.20 5.12 18.70
CA ARG A 56 -6.95 5.69 19.83
C ARG A 56 -6.05 5.86 21.04
#